data_AF-A0A2N2CGU0-F1
#
_entry.id   AF-A0A2N2CGU0-F1
#
_cell.length_a   1.000
_cell.length_b   1.000
_cell.length_c   1.000
_cell.angle_alpha   90.00
_cell.angle_beta   90.00
_cell.angle_gamma   90.00
#
_symmetry.space_group_name_H-M   'P 1'
#
loop_
_entity.id
_entity.type
_entity.pdbx_description
1 polymer ?
#
loop_
_entity_poly.entity_id
_entity_poly.type
_entity_poly.pdbx_seq_one_letter_code
_entity_poly.pdbx_strand_id
1 'polypeptide(L)'
;MYFHNGNNQPTTIFSKSECFTEDIFVANLEKGSYLVSEIPYFFIASNGHMSISSQMKSFNYYDSNHILLESVQLTFITECVNLENQSIEKVSRSELPDSGLLLLMLLIVSTVLITSKRRNKHVKNRLYR
;
A
#
# COMPACT_ATOMS: atom_id res chain seq x y z
N MET A 1 18.90 6.21 2.38
CA MET A 1 17.49 5.86 2.66
C MET A 1 16.63 7.11 2.60
N TYR A 2 15.31 6.99 2.63
CA TYR A 2 14.41 8.11 2.89
C TYR A 2 13.07 7.61 3.45
N PHE A 3 12.33 8.52 4.08
CA PHE A 3 10.95 8.27 4.52
C PHE A 3 9.95 8.79 3.49
N HIS A 4 8.81 8.11 3.34
CA HIS A 4 7.71 8.57 2.50
C HIS A 4 6.35 8.19 3.08
N ASN A 5 5.31 8.90 2.63
CA ASN A 5 3.92 8.62 3.01
C ASN A 5 3.27 7.58 2.07
N GLY A 6 2.01 7.24 2.33
CA GLY A 6 1.20 6.34 1.51
C GLY A 6 0.96 6.79 0.06
N ASN A 7 1.26 8.05 -0.27
CA ASN A 7 1.24 8.59 -1.64
C ASN A 7 2.61 8.50 -2.34
N ASN A 8 3.57 7.79 -1.75
CA ASN A 8 4.97 7.69 -2.20
C ASN A 8 5.70 9.03 -2.31
N GLN A 9 5.26 10.05 -1.56
CA GLN A 9 5.94 11.34 -1.52
C GLN A 9 7.03 11.31 -0.44
N PRO A 10 8.31 11.55 -0.79
CA PRO A 10 9.38 11.65 0.20
C PRO A 10 9.12 12.81 1.16
N THR A 11 9.11 12.52 2.46
CA THR A 11 8.82 13.52 3.50
C THR A 11 9.32 13.04 4.85
N THR A 12 9.60 13.97 5.75
CA THR A 12 9.83 13.72 7.19
C THR A 12 8.71 14.27 8.06
N ILE A 13 7.66 14.80 7.43
CA ILE A 13 6.48 15.38 8.09
C ILE A 13 5.30 14.46 7.81
N PHE A 14 4.63 14.02 8.87
CA PHE A 14 3.52 13.06 8.81
C PHE A 14 2.36 13.50 9.68
N SER A 15 1.14 13.24 9.20
CA SER A 15 -0.08 13.46 9.98
C SER A 15 -0.40 12.25 10.82
N LYS A 16 -0.56 12.45 12.13
CA LYS A 16 -0.94 11.40 13.07
C LYS A 16 -1.83 12.01 14.15
N SER A 17 -3.08 12.21 13.78
CA SER A 17 -4.15 12.73 14.63
C SER A 17 -5.32 11.74 14.68
N GLU A 18 -6.32 12.04 15.50
CA GLU A 18 -7.56 11.26 15.56
C GLU A 18 -8.35 11.28 14.25
N CYS A 19 -8.23 12.36 13.48
CA CYS A 19 -8.97 12.54 12.24
C CYS A 19 -8.28 11.89 11.04
N PHE A 20 -6.95 11.83 11.06
CA PHE A 20 -6.17 11.32 9.95
C PHE A 20 -4.82 10.78 10.44
N THR A 21 -4.51 9.57 10.02
CA THR A 21 -3.20 8.93 10.24
C THR A 21 -2.63 8.55 8.88
N GLU A 22 -1.44 9.07 8.58
CA GLU A 22 -0.69 8.66 7.41
C GLU A 22 0.10 7.38 7.68
N ASP A 23 0.13 6.51 6.67
CA ASP A 23 1.08 5.40 6.62
C ASP A 23 2.48 5.94 6.37
N ILE A 24 3.45 5.40 7.11
CA ILE A 24 4.84 5.84 7.07
C ILE A 24 5.68 4.68 6.57
N PHE A 25 6.58 4.94 5.63
CA PHE A 25 7.45 3.93 5.05
C PHE A 25 8.90 4.40 5.06
N VAL A 26 9.81 3.43 5.18
CA VAL A 26 11.23 3.62 4.89
C VAL A 26 11.60 2.89 3.60
N ALA A 27 12.33 3.59 2.74
CA ALA A 27 12.84 3.07 1.49
C ALA A 27 14.36 3.30 1.36
N ASN A 28 15.00 2.51 0.51
CA ASN A 28 16.45 2.55 0.25
C ASN A 28 17.31 2.45 1.52
N LEU A 29 16.87 1.65 2.50
CA LEU A 29 17.70 1.17 3.59
C LEU A 29 18.64 0.10 3.03
N GLU A 30 19.94 0.35 3.15
CA GLU A 30 20.97 -0.57 2.66
C GLU A 30 20.98 -1.87 3.45
N LYS A 31 21.40 -2.95 2.79
CA LYS A 31 21.45 -4.27 3.41
C LYS A 31 22.45 -4.26 4.57
N GLY A 32 21.99 -4.64 5.76
CA GLY A 32 22.79 -4.69 6.98
C GLY A 32 22.73 -3.40 7.80
N SER A 33 22.22 -2.31 7.23
CA SER A 33 21.98 -1.05 7.92
C SER A 33 20.61 -1.07 8.64
N TYR A 34 20.45 -0.23 9.65
CA TYR A 34 19.24 -0.20 10.48
C TYR A 34 18.94 1.20 11.04
N LEU A 35 17.69 1.41 11.43
CA LEU A 35 17.22 2.62 12.09
C LEU A 35 16.81 2.30 13.53
N VAL A 36 17.18 3.18 14.46
CA VAL A 36 16.81 3.09 15.88
C VAL A 36 16.19 4.41 16.34
N SER A 37 15.04 4.34 17.00
CA SER A 37 14.57 5.43 17.87
C SER A 37 14.77 4.99 19.32
N GLU A 38 15.31 5.85 20.16
CA GLU A 38 15.52 5.52 21.59
C GLU A 38 14.25 5.77 22.41
N ILE A 39 13.45 6.79 22.05
CA ILE A 39 12.29 7.23 22.83
C ILE A 39 11.10 7.59 21.91
N PRO A 40 10.00 6.81 21.97
CA PRO A 40 9.94 5.42 22.45
C PRO A 40 10.84 4.49 21.61
N TYR A 41 11.28 3.38 22.20
CA TYR A 41 12.18 2.46 21.53
C TYR A 41 11.55 1.86 20.26
N PHE A 42 12.28 1.95 19.14
CA PHE A 42 11.89 1.35 17.88
C PHE A 42 13.13 0.91 17.10
N PHE A 43 13.02 -0.23 16.42
CA PHE A 43 14.10 -0.79 15.61
C PHE A 43 13.54 -1.30 14.28
N ILE A 44 14.20 -0.96 13.17
CA ILE A 44 13.90 -1.53 11.86
C ILE A 44 15.18 -1.72 11.05
N ALA A 45 15.32 -2.89 10.42
CA ALA A 45 16.48 -3.26 9.59
C ALA A 45 16.05 -3.67 8.17
N SER A 46 14.87 -3.24 7.74
CA SER A 46 14.30 -3.55 6.43
C SER A 46 13.50 -2.40 5.88
N ASN A 47 13.39 -2.33 4.55
CA ASN A 47 12.47 -1.42 3.87
C ASN A 47 11.00 -1.82 4.14
N GLY A 48 10.10 -0.84 4.14
CA GLY A 48 8.66 -1.09 4.21
C GLY A 48 7.92 -0.18 5.20
N HIS A 49 6.70 -0.60 5.52
CA HIS A 49 5.80 0.13 6.40
C HIS A 49 6.30 0.16 7.85
N MET A 50 6.13 1.31 8.51
CA MET A 50 6.60 1.61 9.85
C MET A 50 5.44 2.06 10.72
N SER A 51 5.05 1.22 11.68
CA SER A 51 4.02 1.58 12.67
C SER A 51 4.66 2.31 13.86
N ILE A 52 4.94 3.60 13.70
CA ILE A 52 5.67 4.43 14.66
C ILE A 52 4.76 5.42 15.41
N SER A 53 5.06 5.74 16.66
CA SER A 53 4.27 6.68 17.48
C SER A 53 4.59 8.14 17.15
N SER A 54 3.62 9.04 17.28
CA SER A 54 3.86 10.50 17.16
C SER A 54 4.77 11.05 18.26
N GLN A 55 5.03 10.26 19.30
CA GLN A 55 6.02 10.58 20.35
C GLN A 55 7.47 10.36 19.89
N MET A 56 7.70 9.60 18.82
CA MET A 56 9.05 9.37 18.28
C MET A 56 9.53 10.62 17.54
N LYS A 57 10.60 11.25 18.01
CA LYS A 57 11.10 12.51 17.41
C LYS A 57 12.21 12.31 16.39
N SER A 58 13.00 11.25 16.55
CA SER A 58 14.17 11.00 15.72
C SER A 58 14.49 9.52 15.57
N PHE A 59 15.19 9.23 14.48
CA PHE A 59 15.75 7.93 14.14
C PHE A 59 17.24 8.08 13.83
N ASN A 60 18.05 7.29 14.49
CA ASN A 60 19.48 7.15 14.22
C ASN A 60 19.67 6.05 13.19
N TYR A 61 20.33 6.37 12.08
CA TYR A 61 20.71 5.46 11.01
C TYR A 61 22.11 4.93 11.20
N TYR A 62 22.23 3.62 11.34
CA TYR A 62 23.50 2.92 11.47
C TYR A 62 23.77 2.04 10.25
N ASP A 63 25.04 1.94 9.86
CA ASP A 63 25.49 1.00 8.84
C ASP A 63 25.65 -0.43 9.40
N SER A 64 26.11 -1.35 8.55
CA SER A 64 26.41 -2.74 8.93
C SER A 64 27.56 -2.90 9.95
N ASN A 65 28.37 -1.86 10.14
CA ASN A 65 29.48 -1.83 11.09
C ASN A 65 29.11 -1.13 12.40
N HIS A 66 27.82 -0.81 12.61
CA HIS A 66 27.30 -0.07 13.75
C HIS A 66 27.82 1.37 13.85
N ILE A 67 28.25 1.95 12.73
CA ILE A 67 28.65 3.36 12.65
C ILE A 67 27.40 4.20 12.40
N LEU A 68 27.18 5.21 13.24
CA LEU A 68 26.12 6.19 13.03
C LEU A 68 26.44 7.03 11.79
N LEU A 69 25.58 6.94 10.78
CA LEU A 69 25.69 7.70 9.54
C LEU A 69 24.89 8.99 9.59
N GLU A 70 23.66 8.95 10.13
CA GLU A 70 22.76 10.10 10.19
C GLU A 70 21.75 9.99 11.34
N SER A 71 21.29 11.14 11.86
CA SER A 71 20.11 11.21 12.74
C SER A 71 19.00 12.00 12.04
N VAL A 72 17.92 11.32 11.68
CA VAL A 72 16.78 11.89 10.97
C VAL A 72 15.69 12.29 11.96
N GLN A 73 15.21 13.53 11.90
CA GLN A 73 14.08 13.98 12.70
C GLN A 73 12.78 13.85 11.93
N LEU A 74 11.74 13.33 12.59
CA LEU A 74 10.38 13.29 12.06
C LEU A 74 9.51 14.31 12.77
N THR A 75 8.64 14.97 12.02
CA THR A 75 7.65 15.92 12.54
C THR A 75 6.26 15.31 12.40
N PHE A 76 5.49 15.33 13.48
CA PHE A 76 4.11 14.83 13.47
C PHE A 76 3.11 15.97 13.60
N ILE A 77 2.18 16.06 12.65
CA ILE A 77 1.01 16.93 12.73
C ILE A 77 -0.05 16.15 13.51
N THR A 78 -0.25 16.53 14.77
CA THR A 78 -1.18 15.87 15.69
C THR A 78 -2.54 16.55 15.78
N GLU A 79 -2.67 17.74 15.23
CA GLU A 79 -3.91 18.50 15.20
C GLU A 79 -4.79 18.09 14.02
N CYS A 80 -6.10 18.05 14.22
CA CYS A 80 -7.04 17.90 13.13
C CYS A 80 -7.18 19.25 12.40
N VAL A 81 -6.95 19.24 11.09
CA VAL A 81 -7.26 20.42 10.26
C VAL A 81 -8.77 20.56 10.20
N ASN A 82 -9.31 21.64 10.77
CA ASN A 82 -10.74 21.94 10.67
C ASN A 82 -11.10 22.26 9.21
N LEU A 83 -11.72 21.29 8.55
CA LEU A 83 -12.08 21.33 7.12
C LEU A 83 -13.34 22.16 6.82
N GLU A 84 -13.85 22.95 7.77
CA GLU A 84 -15.04 23.81 7.52
C GLU A 84 -14.84 24.84 6.38
N ASN A 85 -13.59 25.08 5.95
CA ASN A 85 -13.27 26.02 4.87
C ASN A 85 -12.66 25.39 3.60
N GLN A 86 -12.53 24.07 3.50
CA GLN A 86 -12.09 23.44 2.25
C GLN A 86 -13.30 22.86 1.54
N SER A 87 -13.78 23.59 0.53
CA SER A 87 -14.73 23.09 -0.46
C SER A 87 -14.12 21.84 -1.10
N ILE A 88 -14.53 20.67 -0.60
CA ILE A 88 -14.15 19.38 -1.16
C ILE A 88 -14.70 19.38 -2.59
N GLU A 89 -13.81 19.64 -3.55
CA GLU A 89 -14.01 19.21 -4.93
C GLU A 89 -14.18 17.70 -4.85
N LYS A 90 -15.43 17.24 -4.87
CA LYS A 90 -15.75 15.84 -5.07
C LYS A 90 -15.20 15.48 -6.44
N VAL A 91 -13.95 15.03 -6.49
CA VAL A 91 -13.45 14.24 -7.60
C VAL A 91 -14.28 12.96 -7.59
N SER A 92 -15.42 13.04 -8.28
CA SER A 92 -16.22 11.89 -8.65
C SER A 92 -15.29 11.00 -9.45
N ARG A 93 -14.70 9.99 -8.81
CA ARG A 93 -14.12 8.85 -9.51
C ARG A 93 -15.26 8.26 -10.31
N SER A 94 -15.33 8.60 -11.60
CA SER A 94 -16.14 7.83 -12.53
C SER A 94 -15.60 6.41 -12.46
N GLU A 95 -16.35 5.52 -11.83
CA GLU A 95 -16.13 4.08 -11.90
C GLU A 95 -16.31 3.69 -13.37
N LEU A 96 -15.24 3.77 -14.14
CA LEU A 96 -15.20 3.17 -15.46
C LEU A 96 -15.42 1.67 -15.23
N PRO A 97 -16.41 1.05 -15.91
CA PRO A 97 -16.66 -0.37 -15.75
C PRO A 97 -15.38 -1.12 -16.11
N ASP A 98 -14.93 -1.98 -15.19
CA ASP A 98 -13.72 -2.77 -15.36
C ASP A 98 -13.89 -3.72 -16.56
N SER A 99 -13.39 -3.27 -17.70
CA SER A 99 -13.43 -3.99 -18.97
C SER A 99 -12.77 -5.38 -18.87
N GLY A 100 -11.87 -5.59 -17.89
CA GLY A 100 -11.27 -6.88 -17.61
C GLY A 100 -12.27 -7.89 -17.03
N LEU A 101 -13.15 -7.43 -16.14
CA LEU A 101 -14.20 -8.27 -15.55
C LEU A 101 -15.23 -8.71 -16.61
N LEU A 102 -15.59 -7.80 -17.53
CA LEU A 102 -16.49 -8.10 -18.65
C LEU A 102 -15.90 -9.15 -19.60
N LEU A 103 -14.62 -9.03 -19.94
CA LEU A 103 -13.90 -10.01 -20.77
C LEU A 103 -13.85 -11.41 -20.13
N LEU A 104 -13.60 -11.46 -18.81
CA LEU A 104 -13.57 -12.71 -18.06
C LEU A 104 -14.93 -13.43 -18.08
N MET A 105 -16.02 -12.68 -17.89
CA MET A 105 -17.38 -13.24 -17.92
C MET A 105 -17.73 -13.82 -19.30
N LEU A 106 -17.33 -13.15 -20.39
CA LEU A 106 -17.57 -13.65 -21.75
C LEU A 106 -16.81 -14.96 -22.02
N LEU A 107 -15.56 -15.08 -21.53
CA LEU A 107 -14.78 -16.31 -21.67
C LEU A 107 -15.45 -17.48 -20.94
N ILE A 108 -15.91 -17.28 -19.70
CA ILE A 108 -16.60 -18.33 -18.93
C ILE A 108 -17.85 -18.82 -19.69
N VAL A 109 -18.70 -17.92 -20.16
CA VAL A 109 -19.91 -18.27 -20.91
C VAL A 109 -19.57 -19.06 -22.18
N SER A 110 -18.52 -18.66 -22.91
CA SER A 110 -18.09 -19.37 -24.12
C SER A 110 -17.64 -20.81 -23.84
N THR A 111 -16.90 -21.05 -22.75
CA THR A 111 -16.44 -22.39 -22.38
C THR A 111 -17.59 -23.31 -21.98
N VAL A 112 -18.61 -22.79 -21.29
CA VAL A 112 -19.83 -23.53 -20.93
C VAL A 112 -20.64 -23.90 -22.19
N LEU A 113 -20.75 -23.00 -23.16
CA LEU A 113 -21.43 -23.27 -24.43
C LEU A 113 -20.68 -24.32 -25.27
N ILE A 114 -19.34 -24.28 -25.32
CA ILE A 114 -18.54 -25.26 -26.05
C ILE A 114 -18.66 -26.66 -25.42
N THR A 115 -18.55 -26.74 -24.09
CA THR A 115 -18.62 -28.02 -23.35
C THR A 115 -20.01 -28.64 -23.42
N SER A 116 -21.08 -27.85 -23.29
CA SER A 116 -22.46 -28.34 -23.45
C SER A 116 -22.75 -28.84 -24.86
N LYS A 117 -22.28 -28.15 -25.90
CA LYS A 117 -22.41 -28.60 -27.30
C LYS A 117 -21.65 -29.89 -27.58
N ARG A 118 -20.43 -30.05 -27.05
CA ARG A 118 -19.65 -31.30 -27.16
C ARG A 118 -20.36 -32.47 -26.47
N ARG A 119 -20.93 -32.25 -25.28
CA ARG A 119 -21.67 -33.28 -24.53
C ARG A 119 -22.92 -33.74 -25.29
N ASN A 120 -23.69 -32.82 -25.87
CA ASN A 120 -24.86 -33.17 -26.70
C ASN A 120 -24.48 -33.94 -27.99
N LYS A 121 -23.36 -33.62 -28.63
CA LYS A 121 -22.88 -34.38 -29.80
C LYS A 121 -22.43 -35.80 -29.41
N HIS A 122 -21.81 -35.95 -28.25
CA HIS A 122 -21.35 -37.24 -27.74
C HIS A 122 -22.52 -38.16 -27.29
N VAL A 123 -23.61 -37.59 -26.78
CA VAL A 123 -24.84 -38.33 -26.45
C VAL A 123 -25.57 -38.79 -27.71
N LYS A 124 -25.69 -37.93 -28.74
CA LYS A 124 -26.29 -38.34 -30.02
C LYS A 124 -25.55 -39.49 -30.70
N ASN A 125 -24.21 -39.49 -30.69
CA ASN A 125 -23.43 -40.59 -31.30
C ASN A 125 -23.53 -41.94 -30.59
N ARG A 126 -24.03 -42.02 -29.34
CA ARG A 126 -24.25 -43.30 -28.63
C ARG A 126 -25.59 -43.96 -28.96
N LEU A 127 -26.56 -43.22 -29.50
CA LEU A 127 -27.89 -43.74 -29.83
C LEU A 127 -27.99 -44.33 -31.25
N TYR A 128 -26.95 -44.17 -32.07
CA TYR A 128 -26.88 -44.66 -33.46
C TYR A 128 -25.88 -45.83 -33.64
N ARG A 129 -25.56 -46.56 -32.57
CA ARG A 129 -24.67 -47.73 -32.63
C ARG A 129 -25.35 -48.96 -32.07
#